data_AF-A0A7W6MKL4-F1
#
_entry.id   AF-A0A7W6MKL4-F1
#
_cell.length_a   1.000
_cell.length_b   1.000
_cell.length_c   1.000
_cell.angle_alpha   90.00
_cell.angle_beta   90.00
_cell.angle_gamma   90.00
#
_symmetry.space_group_name_H-M   'P 1'
#
loop_
_entity.id
_entity.type
_entity.pdbx_description
1 polymer ?
#
loop_
_entity_poly.entity_id
_entity_poly.type
_entity_poly.pdbx_seq_one_letter_code
_entity_poly.pdbx_strand_id
1 'polypeptide(L)'
;MNDLPRTAVALHLLTIETLLDDLIGGRTVALENGPTLALDDGPRSALDWYRRNRDKWSGNLRGDDADAIVDAVGAAPPPARSERPPAVARPTRVLRLARVRAHRFAGLHSYGCTGEDTHFVFDAGKPVTLLEGVNGSGKTSLANAVCGV
;
A
#
# COMPACT_ATOMS: atom_id res chain seq x y z
N MET A 1 -36.83 -2.79 -5.47
CA MET A 1 -35.46 -3.28 -5.68
C MET A 1 -34.54 -2.17 -5.21
N ASN A 2 -34.01 -2.25 -3.98
CA ASN A 2 -33.14 -1.22 -3.42
C ASN A 2 -31.70 -1.53 -3.84
N ASP A 3 -31.22 -0.91 -4.92
CA ASP A 3 -29.79 -0.83 -5.21
C ASP A 3 -29.15 0.13 -4.20
N LEU A 4 -28.58 -0.42 -3.13
CA LEU A 4 -27.67 0.34 -2.29
C LEU A 4 -26.43 0.68 -3.13
N PRO A 5 -25.95 1.93 -3.13
CA PRO A 5 -24.74 2.28 -3.86
C PRO A 5 -23.56 1.48 -3.29
N ARG A 6 -23.02 0.58 -4.11
CA ARG A 6 -21.76 -0.15 -3.84
C ARG A 6 -20.72 0.87 -3.37
N THR A 7 -20.42 0.85 -2.08
CA THR A 7 -19.59 1.91 -1.48
C THR A 7 -18.15 1.65 -1.88
N ALA A 8 -17.63 2.45 -2.80
CA ALA A 8 -16.25 2.36 -3.26
C ALA A 8 -15.29 2.62 -2.08
N VAL A 9 -14.30 1.74 -1.89
CA VAL A 9 -13.32 1.88 -0.80
C VAL A 9 -12.24 2.87 -1.23
N ALA A 10 -11.89 3.82 -0.36
CA ALA A 10 -10.85 4.80 -0.65
C ALA A 10 -9.46 4.15 -0.78
N LEU A 11 -8.72 4.51 -1.85
CA LEU A 11 -7.42 3.94 -2.19
C LEU A 11 -6.41 4.00 -1.03
N HIS A 12 -6.37 5.10 -0.28
CA HIS A 12 -5.44 5.30 0.85
C HIS A 12 -5.68 4.36 2.05
N LEU A 13 -6.81 3.64 2.07
CA LEU A 13 -7.13 2.63 3.09
C LEU A 13 -6.77 1.21 2.65
N LEU A 14 -6.30 1.03 1.42
CA LEU A 14 -5.99 -0.26 0.84
C LEU A 14 -4.48 -0.49 0.80
N THR A 15 -4.07 -1.66 1.28
CA THR A 15 -2.77 -2.25 0.91
C THR A 15 -2.81 -2.70 -0.56
N ILE A 16 -1.64 -2.95 -1.16
CA ILE A 16 -1.55 -3.53 -2.50
C ILE A 16 -2.35 -4.83 -2.59
N GLU A 17 -2.26 -5.72 -1.59
CA GLU A 17 -3.01 -6.99 -1.58
C GLU A 17 -4.52 -6.76 -1.67
N THR A 18 -5.03 -5.90 -0.79
CA THR A 18 -6.46 -5.60 -0.74
C THR A 18 -6.91 -4.85 -1.98
N LEU A 19 -6.06 -4.00 -2.57
CA LEU A 19 -6.36 -3.33 -3.83
C LEU A 19 -6.51 -4.34 -4.98
N LEU A 20 -5.55 -5.25 -5.13
CA LEU A 20 -5.60 -6.31 -6.15
C LEU A 20 -6.83 -7.19 -5.97
N ASP A 21 -7.10 -7.65 -4.74
CA ASP A 21 -8.24 -8.49 -4.43
C ASP A 21 -9.59 -7.79 -4.65
N ASP A 22 -9.63 -6.47 -4.46
CA ASP A 22 -10.80 -5.64 -4.75
C ASP A 22 -11.00 -5.53 -6.27
N LEU A 23 -9.99 -5.08 -7.01
CA LEU A 23 -10.06 -4.87 -8.46
C LEU A 23 -10.28 -6.18 -9.24
N ILE A 24 -9.52 -7.24 -8.95
CA ILE A 24 -9.69 -8.57 -9.58
C ILE A 24 -11.06 -9.15 -9.22
N GLY A 25 -11.52 -8.93 -7.99
CA GLY A 25 -12.84 -9.35 -7.53
C GLY A 25 -14.01 -8.57 -8.13
N GLY A 26 -13.75 -7.58 -8.99
CA GLY A 26 -14.77 -6.76 -9.66
C GLY A 26 -15.34 -5.64 -8.79
N ARG A 27 -14.61 -5.22 -7.74
CA ARG A 27 -15.02 -4.13 -6.86
C ARG A 27 -14.47 -2.79 -7.34
N THR A 28 -15.23 -1.76 -7.03
CA THR A 28 -14.92 -0.36 -7.36
C THR A 28 -14.09 0.27 -6.24
N VAL A 29 -13.01 0.96 -6.62
CA VAL A 29 -12.10 1.66 -5.71
C VAL A 29 -12.23 3.17 -5.92
N ALA A 30 -12.36 3.95 -4.84
CA ALA A 30 -12.42 5.40 -4.90
C ALA A 30 -11.01 6.00 -4.93
N LEU A 31 -10.75 6.85 -5.92
CA LEU A 31 -9.51 7.63 -6.04
C LEU A 31 -9.62 8.91 -5.21
N GLU A 32 -8.49 9.53 -4.87
CA GLU A 32 -8.42 10.66 -3.93
C GLU A 32 -9.23 11.91 -4.35
N ASN A 33 -9.62 12.01 -5.63
CA ASN A 33 -10.30 13.18 -6.19
C ASN A 33 -11.79 12.93 -6.55
N GLY A 34 -12.37 11.82 -6.10
CA GLY A 34 -13.76 11.45 -6.40
C GLY A 34 -14.01 10.49 -7.57
N PRO A 35 -13.15 10.32 -8.60
CA PRO A 35 -13.38 9.28 -9.60
C PRO A 35 -13.24 7.90 -8.97
N THR A 36 -13.95 6.95 -9.54
CA THR A 36 -13.89 5.55 -9.16
C THR A 36 -13.21 4.71 -10.24
N LEU A 37 -12.38 3.77 -9.83
CA LEU A 37 -11.75 2.78 -10.69
C LEU A 37 -12.50 1.45 -10.55
N ALA A 38 -12.95 0.91 -11.68
CA ALA A 38 -13.45 -0.45 -11.81
C ALA A 38 -12.79 -1.08 -13.04
N LEU A 39 -12.64 -2.40 -13.04
CA LEU A 39 -12.05 -3.14 -14.14
C LEU A 39 -13.09 -4.02 -14.82
N ASP A 40 -13.06 -4.04 -16.15
CA ASP A 40 -13.77 -5.03 -16.96
C ASP A 40 -13.04 -6.37 -16.92
N ASP A 41 -13.67 -7.42 -17.46
CA ASP A 41 -13.21 -8.81 -17.34
C ASP A 41 -11.79 -9.05 -17.87
N GLY A 42 -11.43 -8.50 -19.04
CA GLY A 42 -10.08 -8.65 -19.60
C GLY A 42 -8.99 -8.09 -18.68
N PRO A 43 -9.05 -6.80 -18.28
CA PRO A 43 -8.14 -6.23 -17.29
C PRO A 43 -8.11 -6.99 -15.96
N ARG A 44 -9.23 -7.54 -15.49
CA ARG A 44 -9.28 -8.38 -14.27
C ARG A 44 -8.47 -9.66 -14.44
N SER A 45 -8.60 -10.34 -15.58
CA SER A 45 -7.83 -11.54 -15.89
C SER A 45 -6.33 -11.27 -16.03
N ALA A 46 -5.97 -10.19 -16.73
CA ALA A 46 -4.57 -9.76 -16.85
C ALA A 46 -3.97 -9.41 -15.48
N LEU A 47 -4.70 -8.68 -14.65
CA LEU A 47 -4.25 -8.30 -13.31
C LEU A 47 -4.13 -9.52 -12.38
N ASP A 48 -5.03 -10.51 -12.51
CA ASP A 48 -4.90 -11.76 -11.76
C ASP A 48 -3.69 -12.60 -12.20
N TRP A 49 -3.35 -12.61 -13.50
CA TRP A 49 -2.11 -13.20 -13.97
C TRP A 49 -0.90 -12.55 -13.30
N TYR A 50 -0.83 -11.22 -13.26
CA TYR A 50 0.25 -10.52 -12.54
C TYR A 50 0.24 -10.83 -11.05
N ARG A 51 -0.93 -10.88 -10.40
CA ARG A 51 -1.02 -11.23 -8.97
C ARG A 51 -0.38 -12.59 -8.68
N ARG A 52 -0.55 -13.57 -9.57
CA ARG A 52 0.02 -14.92 -9.45
C ARG A 52 1.51 -15.00 -9.83
N ASN A 53 2.02 -14.05 -10.61
CA ASN A 53 3.39 -14.04 -11.15
C ASN A 53 4.14 -12.78 -10.69
N ARG A 54 4.31 -12.60 -9.38
CA ARG A 54 4.88 -11.37 -8.80
C ARG A 54 6.33 -11.09 -9.14
N ASP A 55 7.11 -12.14 -9.34
CA ASP A 55 8.49 -12.06 -9.82
C ASP A 55 8.59 -11.35 -11.18
N LYS A 56 7.50 -11.32 -11.96
CA LYS A 56 7.42 -10.65 -13.26
C LYS A 56 7.10 -9.16 -13.19
N TRP A 57 6.77 -8.61 -12.02
CA TRP A 57 6.36 -7.20 -11.89
C TRP A 57 7.49 -6.21 -12.16
N SER A 58 8.70 -6.55 -11.72
CA SER A 58 9.90 -5.74 -11.89
C SER A 58 10.84 -6.30 -12.96
N GLY A 59 10.41 -7.35 -13.67
CA GLY A 59 11.22 -8.08 -14.63
C GLY A 59 10.92 -7.71 -16.08
N ASN A 60 11.82 -8.11 -16.99
CA ASN A 60 11.53 -8.07 -18.43
C ASN A 60 10.60 -9.22 -18.79
N LEU A 61 9.40 -8.89 -19.26
CA LEU A 61 8.48 -9.87 -19.85
C LEU A 61 9.11 -10.50 -21.08
N ARG A 62 8.98 -11.82 -21.20
CA ARG A 62 9.38 -12.58 -22.39
C ARG A 62 8.19 -12.75 -23.34
N GLY A 63 8.46 -13.21 -24.56
CA GLY A 63 7.40 -13.54 -25.53
C GLY A 63 6.36 -14.49 -24.93
N ASP A 64 6.82 -15.58 -24.31
CA ASP A 64 5.96 -16.56 -23.65
C ASP A 64 5.09 -15.96 -22.53
N ASP A 65 5.58 -14.91 -21.83
CA ASP A 65 4.79 -14.23 -20.79
C ASP A 65 3.64 -13.42 -21.43
N ALA A 66 3.87 -12.81 -22.60
CA ALA A 66 2.84 -12.09 -23.33
C ALA A 66 1.74 -13.03 -23.84
N ASP A 67 2.12 -14.18 -24.40
CA ASP A 67 1.16 -15.21 -24.83
C ASP A 67 0.36 -15.74 -23.64
N ALA A 68 1.01 -15.99 -22.50
CA ALA A 68 0.32 -16.43 -21.28
C ALA A 68 -0.68 -15.39 -20.72
N ILE A 69 -0.40 -14.09 -20.88
CA ILE A 69 -1.35 -13.02 -20.52
C ILE A 69 -2.52 -13.02 -21.49
N VAL A 70 -2.28 -13.17 -22.80
CA VAL A 70 -3.34 -13.25 -23.81
C VAL A 70 -4.25 -14.44 -23.53
N ASP A 71 -3.68 -15.61 -23.23
CA ASP A 71 -4.43 -16.81 -22.85
C ASP A 71 -5.25 -16.57 -21.57
N ALA A 72 -4.67 -15.90 -20.57
CA ALA A 72 -5.40 -15.56 -19.35
C ALA A 72 -6.58 -14.62 -19.62
N VAL A 73 -6.44 -13.66 -20.53
CA VAL A 73 -7.51 -12.75 -20.96
C VAL A 73 -8.59 -13.48 -21.76
N GLY A 74 -8.21 -14.48 -22.57
CA GLY A 74 -9.13 -15.32 -23.32
C GLY A 74 -9.87 -16.37 -22.49
N ALA A 75 -9.40 -16.67 -21.28
CA ALA A 75 -10.03 -17.59 -20.35
C ALA A 75 -11.23 -16.97 -19.62
N ALA A 76 -12.01 -17.81 -18.92
CA ALA A 76 -13.10 -17.33 -18.08
C ALA A 76 -12.56 -16.35 -17.01
N PRO A 77 -13.17 -15.17 -16.84
CA PRO A 77 -12.66 -14.16 -15.93
C PRO A 77 -12.75 -14.63 -14.47
N PRO A 78 -11.89 -14.10 -13.59
CA PRO A 78 -11.96 -14.39 -12.16
C PRO A 78 -13.39 -14.16 -11.65
N PRO A 79 -13.93 -15.06 -10.80
CA PRO A 79 -15.28 -14.89 -10.30
C PRO A 79 -15.41 -13.58 -9.54
N ALA A 80 -16.48 -12.84 -9.81
CA ALA A 80 -16.81 -11.65 -9.02
C ALA A 80 -17.01 -12.08 -7.56
N ARG A 81 -16.34 -11.41 -6.63
CA ARG A 81 -16.50 -11.71 -5.21
C ARG A 81 -17.77 -11.04 -4.68
N SER A 82 -18.50 -11.75 -3.82
CA SER A 82 -19.64 -11.19 -3.10
C SER A 82 -19.23 -9.94 -2.33
N GLU A 83 -20.21 -9.06 -2.12
CA GLU A 83 -20.02 -7.79 -1.42
C GLU A 83 -19.33 -8.03 -0.07
N ARG A 84 -18.27 -7.28 0.21
CA ARG A 84 -17.61 -7.37 1.51
C ARG A 84 -18.65 -6.94 2.53
N PRO A 85 -18.96 -7.77 3.56
CA PRO A 85 -19.84 -7.31 4.61
C PRO A 85 -19.30 -5.98 5.14
N PRO A 86 -20.17 -4.96 5.35
CA PRO A 86 -19.73 -3.68 5.85
C PRO A 86 -18.88 -3.95 7.08
N ALA A 87 -17.67 -3.38 7.11
CA ALA A 87 -16.78 -3.55 8.24
C ALA A 87 -17.58 -3.16 9.48
N VAL A 88 -17.86 -4.15 10.35
CA VAL A 88 -18.51 -3.89 11.64
C VAL A 88 -17.68 -2.80 12.29
N ALA A 89 -18.29 -1.65 12.58
CA ALA A 89 -17.63 -0.50 13.15
C ALA A 89 -17.07 -0.90 14.52
N ARG A 90 -15.86 -1.47 14.53
CA ARG A 90 -15.08 -1.65 15.74
C ARG A 90 -14.76 -0.23 16.22
N PRO A 91 -14.86 0.05 17.53
CA PRO A 91 -14.40 1.33 18.07
C PRO A 91 -13.01 1.58 17.51
N THR A 92 -12.85 2.69 16.78
CA THR A 92 -11.65 3.00 16.02
C THR A 92 -10.50 3.15 17.00
N ARG A 93 -9.76 2.05 17.22
CA ARG A 93 -8.53 2.10 18.00
C ARG A 93 -7.51 2.84 17.15
N VAL A 94 -7.35 4.12 17.41
CA VAL A 94 -6.32 4.94 16.77
C VAL A 94 -5.01 4.61 17.45
N LEU A 95 -4.15 3.89 16.74
CA LEU A 95 -2.76 3.73 17.13
C LEU A 95 -2.03 5.04 16.84
N ARG A 96 -1.23 5.50 17.80
CA ARG A 96 -0.39 6.69 17.64
C ARG A 96 1.05 6.27 17.75
N LEU A 97 1.89 6.77 16.84
CA LEU A 97 3.32 6.66 16.98
C LEU A 97 3.71 7.35 18.30
N ALA A 98 4.23 6.58 19.26
CA ALA A 98 4.66 7.12 20.55
C ALA A 98 6.15 7.48 20.52
N ARG A 99 6.97 6.55 20.03
CA ARG A 99 8.43 6.68 20.02
C ARG A 99 9.05 5.89 18.88
N VAL A 100 10.07 6.48 18.25
CA VAL A 100 10.99 5.79 17.33
C VAL A 100 12.34 5.68 18.03
N ARG A 101 12.88 4.47 18.12
CA ARG A 101 14.25 4.23 18.58
C ARG A 101 15.00 3.49 17.49
N ALA A 102 16.03 4.11 16.94
CA ALA A 102 16.82 3.54 15.85
C ALA A 102 18.27 3.33 16.29
N HIS A 103 18.79 2.13 16.02
CA HIS A 103 20.14 1.70 16.37
C HIS A 103 21.00 1.69 15.11
N ARG A 104 21.98 2.59 15.00
CA ARG A 104 22.90 2.68 13.84
C ARG A 104 22.22 2.61 12.45
N PHE A 105 21.02 3.19 12.33
CA PHE A 105 20.22 3.10 11.11
C PHE A 105 20.50 4.28 10.17
N ALA A 106 20.83 4.01 8.90
CA ALA A 106 20.88 4.98 7.79
C ALA A 106 21.48 6.36 8.12
N GLY A 107 22.58 6.41 8.89
CA GLY A 107 23.24 7.66 9.31
C GLY A 107 22.45 8.54 10.29
N LEU A 108 21.29 8.09 10.78
CA LEU A 108 20.44 8.83 11.72
C LEU A 108 21.12 9.04 13.10
N HIS A 109 22.11 8.21 13.39
CA HIS A 109 22.96 8.30 14.57
C HIS A 109 24.15 9.26 14.40
N SER A 110 24.45 9.68 13.17
CA SER A 110 25.66 10.44 12.84
C SER A 110 25.47 11.97 12.97
N TYR A 111 24.22 12.44 13.08
CA TYR A 111 23.93 13.87 13.21
C TYR A 111 23.69 14.24 14.69
N GLY A 112 24.65 14.96 15.28
CA GLY A 112 24.52 15.55 16.63
C GLY A 112 24.91 14.65 17.81
N CYS A 113 25.38 13.42 17.60
CA CYS A 113 25.82 12.52 18.66
C CYS A 113 27.32 12.22 18.55
N THR A 114 28.11 12.64 19.55
CA THR A 114 29.57 12.44 19.62
C THR A 114 30.01 11.32 20.57
N GLY A 115 29.11 10.37 20.91
CA GLY A 115 29.36 9.31 21.90
C GLY A 115 29.14 7.89 21.38
N GLU A 116 29.74 6.91 22.06
CA GLU A 116 29.74 5.48 21.68
C GLU A 116 28.36 4.79 21.78
N ASP A 117 27.40 5.36 22.51
CA ASP A 117 26.02 4.89 22.67
C ASP A 117 25.05 5.56 21.66
N THR A 118 25.30 5.37 20.37
CA THR A 118 24.63 6.12 19.30
C THR A 118 23.26 5.51 18.94
N HIS A 119 22.27 5.74 19.81
CA HIS A 119 20.86 5.48 19.53
C HIS A 119 20.14 6.80 19.22
N PHE A 120 19.44 6.84 18.09
CA PHE A 120 18.52 7.93 17.82
C PHE A 120 17.18 7.65 18.52
N VAL A 121 16.65 8.65 19.22
CA VAL A 121 15.34 8.59 19.87
C VAL A 121 14.50 9.79 19.44
N PHE A 122 13.29 9.52 18.96
CA PHE A 122 12.30 10.54 18.63
C PHE A 122 10.98 10.21 19.32
N ASP A 123 10.50 11.14 20.16
CA ASP A 123 9.23 11.05 20.86
C ASP A 123 8.15 11.87 20.14
N ALA A 124 7.15 11.17 19.61
CA ALA A 124 6.03 11.77 18.86
C ALA A 124 4.91 12.19 19.83
N GLY A 125 5.20 13.15 20.71
CA GLY A 125 4.27 13.60 21.75
C GLY A 125 3.08 14.43 21.26
N LYS A 126 3.11 14.93 20.01
CA LYS A 126 2.08 15.81 19.44
C LYS A 126 1.27 15.10 18.34
N PRO A 127 0.01 15.49 18.11
CA PRO A 127 -0.82 14.94 17.02
C PRO A 127 -0.23 15.19 15.63
N VAL A 128 0.48 16.31 15.46
CA VAL A 128 1.19 16.69 14.25
C VAL A 128 2.61 17.08 14.67
N THR A 129 3.60 16.52 13.99
CA THR A 129 5.02 16.83 14.20
C THR A 129 5.65 17.24 12.88
N LEU A 130 6.23 18.45 12.83
CA LEU A 130 6.97 18.95 11.68
C LEU A 130 8.47 18.65 11.90
N LEU A 131 9.11 18.09 10.87
CA LEU A 131 10.53 17.74 10.88
C LEU A 131 11.29 18.61 9.87
N GLU A 132 12.09 19.55 10.35
CA GLU A 132 12.91 20.45 9.54
C GLU A 132 14.41 20.20 9.75
N GLY A 133 15.22 20.63 8.79
CA GLY A 133 16.68 20.55 8.88
C GLY A 133 17.36 20.63 7.53
N VAL A 134 18.67 20.80 7.53
CA VAL A 134 19.49 20.89 6.32
C VAL A 134 19.51 19.57 5.53
N ASN A 135 19.94 19.61 4.27
CA ASN A 135 20.18 18.38 3.49
C ASN A 135 21.21 17.50 4.22
N GLY A 136 20.93 16.19 4.32
CA GLY A 136 21.75 15.26 5.08
C GLY A 136 21.44 15.18 6.58
N SER A 137 20.48 15.94 7.11
CA SER A 137 20.13 15.91 8.54
C SER A 137 19.38 14.65 9.00
N GLY A 138 19.16 13.66 8.13
CA GLY A 138 18.50 12.40 8.48
C GLY A 138 16.97 12.39 8.42
N LYS A 139 16.30 13.43 7.88
CA LYS A 139 14.82 13.46 7.74
C LYS A 139 14.27 12.24 7.00
N THR A 140 14.85 11.92 5.85
CA THR A 140 14.46 10.74 5.05
C THR A 140 14.74 9.44 5.80
N SER A 141 15.88 9.35 6.50
CA SER A 141 16.22 8.19 7.33
C SER A 141 15.21 7.95 8.46
N LEU A 142 14.69 9.01 9.09
CA LEU A 142 13.63 8.90 10.09
C LEU A 142 12.30 8.43 9.48
N ALA A 143 11.93 8.97 8.31
CA ALA A 143 10.75 8.50 7.59
C ALA A 143 10.84 6.99 7.26
N ASN A 144 12.00 6.53 6.80
CA ASN A 144 12.23 5.12 6.52
C ASN A 144 12.18 4.25 7.79
N ALA A 145 12.72 4.74 8.91
CA ALA A 145 12.65 4.03 10.18
C ALA A 145 11.22 3.83 10.69
N VAL A 146 10.29 4.74 10.35
CA VAL A 146 8.86 4.60 10.66
C VAL A 146 8.16 3.64 9.69
N CYS A 147 8.49 3.71 8.40
CA CYS A 147 7.87 2.90 7.36
C CYS A 147 8.41 1.46 7.29
N GLY A 148 9.56 1.16 7.90
CA GLY A 148 10.16 -0.17 7.93
C GLY A 148 10.87 -0.59 6.62
N VAL A 149 11.43 0.39 5.89
CA VAL A 149 12.16 0.17 4.62
C VAL A 149 13.66 0.02 4.88
#